data_AF-A0A6A4UBW3-F1
#
_entry.id   AF-A0A6A4UBW3-F1
#
_cell.length_a   1.000
_cell.length_b   1.000
_cell.length_c   1.000
_cell.angle_alpha   90.00
_cell.angle_beta   90.00
_cell.angle_gamma   90.00
#
_symmetry.space_group_name_H-M   'P 1'
#
loop_
_entity.id
_entity.type
_entity.pdbx_description
1 polymer ?
#
loop_
_entity_poly.entity_id
_entity_poly.type
_entity_poly.pdbx_seq_one_letter_code
_entity_poly.pdbx_strand_id
1 'polypeptide(L)' 'MDTGLGKRLFDFAVNIIKFCRKLPSGKEYQIISNQLIKSTTSSGANYEEAQGAISKPDFFNKINEPDLTRLPL' A
#
# COMPACT_ATOMS: atom_id res chain seq x y z
N MET A 1 -7.30 7.15 -10.63
CA MET A 1 -6.75 6.56 -9.39
C MET A 1 -6.98 7.55 -8.27
N ASP A 2 -7.57 7.07 -7.18
CA ASP A 2 -7.93 7.81 -5.97
C ASP A 2 -6.76 8.66 -5.42
N THR A 3 -7.03 9.84 -4.86
CA THR A 3 -5.99 10.78 -4.36
C THR A 3 -5.34 10.35 -3.03
N GLY A 4 -5.67 9.15 -2.54
CA GLY A 4 -5.23 8.61 -1.26
C GLY A 4 -3.75 8.18 -1.17
N LEU A 5 -3.38 7.65 0.00
CA LEU A 5 -2.01 7.20 0.30
C LEU A 5 -1.52 6.11 -0.66
N GLY A 6 -2.39 5.17 -1.07
CA GLY A 6 -2.04 4.11 -2.03
C GLY A 6 -1.52 4.66 -3.36
N LYS A 7 -2.17 5.68 -3.93
CA LYS A 7 -1.68 6.33 -5.16
C LYS A 7 -0.34 7.03 -4.94
N ARG A 8 -0.15 7.70 -3.79
CA ARG A 8 1.13 8.34 -3.45
C ARG A 8 2.26 7.32 -3.34
N LEU A 9 2.01 6.16 -2.75
CA LEU A 9 2.97 5.06 -2.65
C LEU A 9 3.29 4.46 -4.04
N PHE A 10 2.29 4.30 -4.90
CA PHE A 10 2.48 3.86 -6.28
C PHE A 10 3.35 4.86 -7.08
N ASP A 11 3.00 6.14 -7.05
CA ASP A 11 3.74 7.20 -7.74
C ASP A 11 5.18 7.30 -7.20
N PHE A 12 5.37 7.14 -5.88
CA PHE A 12 6.69 7.08 -5.25
C PHE A 12 7.52 5.90 -5.76
N ALA A 13 6.95 4.69 -5.84
CA ALA A 13 7.64 3.51 -6.38
C ALA A 13 8.07 3.72 -7.84
N VAL A 14 7.20 4.27 -8.68
CA VAL A 14 7.52 4.60 -10.07
C VAL A 14 8.66 5.61 -10.15
N ASN A 15 8.67 6.62 -9.28
CA ASN A 15 9.72 7.63 -9.23
C ASN A 15 11.07 7.06 -8.78
N ILE A 16 11.08 6.16 -7.78
CA ILE A 16 12.31 5.47 -7.36
C ILE A 16 12.87 4.60 -8.49
N ILE A 17 12.02 3.85 -9.20
CA ILE A 17 12.47 3.06 -10.35
C ILE A 17 13.09 3.97 -11.43
N LYS A 18 12.43 5.09 -11.75
CA LYS A 18 12.96 6.08 -12.71
C LYS A 18 14.27 6.72 -12.23
N PHE A 19 14.42 6.96 -10.93
CA PHE A 19 15.65 7.46 -10.32
C PHE A 19 16.79 6.44 -10.44
N CYS A 20 16.56 5.18 -10.08
CA CYS A 20 17.55 4.11 -10.16
C CYS A 20 18.06 3.89 -11.59
N ARG A 21 17.20 4.10 -12.62
CA ARG A 21 17.60 4.03 -14.04
C ARG A 21 18.61 5.10 -14.46
N LYS A 22 18.80 6.17 -13.67
CA LYS A 22 19.76 7.24 -13.92
C LYS A 22 21.09 7.02 -13.18
N LEU A 23 21.18 6.00 -12.31
CA LEU A 23 22.42 5.71 -11.61
C LEU A 23 23.49 5.17 -12.57
N PRO A 24 24.79 5.40 -12.30
CA PRO A 24 25.86 4.86 -13.12
C PRO A 24 25.82 3.32 -13.19
N SER A 25 26.44 2.78 -14.23
CA SER A 25 26.71 1.35 -14.30
C SER A 25 27.80 0.97 -13.29
N GLY A 26 27.45 0.12 -12.32
CA GLY A 26 28.38 -0.41 -11.32
C GLY A 26 27.67 -1.40 -10.42
N LYS A 27 28.43 -2.33 -9.81
CA LYS A 27 27.86 -3.38 -8.96
C LYS A 27 27.24 -2.78 -7.70
N GLU A 28 27.86 -1.75 -7.15
CA GLU A 28 27.38 -0.95 -6.03
C GLU A 28 26.02 -0.29 -6.34
N TYR A 29 25.87 0.32 -7.52
CA TYR A 29 24.62 0.96 -7.94
C TYR A 29 23.52 -0.07 -8.20
N GLN A 30 23.86 -1.25 -8.72
CA GLN A 30 22.91 -2.35 -8.87
C GLN A 30 22.39 -2.84 -7.53
N ILE A 31 23.27 -3.04 -6.54
CA ILE A 31 22.89 -3.45 -5.18
C ILE A 31 21.97 -2.40 -4.54
N ILE A 32 22.37 -1.12 -4.59
CA ILE A 32 21.59 -0.01 -4.04
C ILE A 32 20.23 0.09 -4.74
N SER A 33 20.19 -0.01 -6.07
CA SER A 33 18.94 0.03 -6.85
C SER A 33 18.00 -1.09 -6.45
N ASN A 34 18.52 -2.31 -6.29
CA ASN A 34 17.72 -3.45 -5.87
C ASN A 34 17.10 -3.25 -4.49
N GLN A 35 17.88 -2.74 -3.53
CA GLN A 35 17.39 -2.48 -2.18
C GLN A 35 16.33 -1.37 -2.16
N LEU A 36 16.57 -0.27 -2.87
CA LEU A 36 15.63 0.84 -2.97
C LEU A 36 14.30 0.42 -3.61
N ILE A 37 14.37 -0.29 -4.75
CA ILE A 37 13.17 -0.73 -5.45
C ILE A 37 12.35 -1.67 -4.56
N LYS A 38 12.98 -2.68 -3.96
CA LYS A 38 12.28 -3.64 -3.08
C LYS A 38 11.62 -2.96 -1.89
N SER A 39 12.35 -2.13 -1.16
CA SER A 39 11.83 -1.41 0.01
C SER A 39 10.69 -0.46 -0.34
N THR A 40 10.77 0.19 -1.51
CA THR A 40 9.72 1.11 -1.93
C THR A 40 8.46 0.35 -2.34
N THR A 41 8.60 -0.75 -3.09
CA THR A 41 7.44 -1.58 -3.48
C THR A 41 6.79 -2.28 -2.28
N SER A 42 7.57 -2.68 -1.26
CA SER A 42 7.01 -3.31 -0.06
C SER A 42 6.14 -2.34 0.74
N SER A 43 6.44 -1.04 0.71
CA SER A 43 5.61 -0.03 1.38
C SER A 43 4.19 0.02 0.80
N GLY A 44 4.06 -0.07 -0.52
CA GLY A 44 2.76 -0.18 -1.19
C GLY A 44 2.03 -1.48 -0.86
N ALA A 45 2.74 -2.61 -0.90
CA ALA A 45 2.17 -3.91 -0.55
C ALA A 45 1.66 -3.97 0.90
N ASN A 46 2.44 -3.45 1.85
CA ASN A 46 2.05 -3.39 3.27
C ASN A 46 0.83 -2.50 3.48
N TYR A 47 0.71 -1.40 2.73
CA TYR A 47 -0.48 -0.56 2.80
C TYR A 47 -1.73 -1.29 2.32
N GLU A 48 -1.66 -1.99 1.17
CA GLU A 48 -2.76 -2.81 0.66
C GLU A 48 -3.14 -3.94 1.64
N GLU A 49 -2.14 -4.59 2.24
CA GLU A 49 -2.38 -5.61 3.27
C GLU A 49 -3.09 -5.03 4.50
N ALA A 50 -2.65 -3.86 4.99
CA ALA A 50 -3.28 -3.18 6.11
C ALA A 50 -4.74 -2.79 5.81
N GLN A 51 -5.02 -2.27 4.61
CA GLN A 51 -6.40 -1.95 4.19
C GLN A 51 -7.29 -3.19 4.14
N GLY A 52 -6.77 -4.30 3.58
CA GLY A 52 -7.49 -5.58 3.58
C GLY A 52 -7.70 -6.15 5.00
N ALA A 53 -6.73 -5.95 5.88
CA ALA A 53 -6.81 -6.37 7.28
C ALA A 53 -7.75 -5.51 8.13
N ILE A 54 -8.03 -4.26 7.75
CA ILE A 54 -9.07 -3.41 8.38
C ILE A 54 -10.46 -3.79 7.87
N SER A 55 -10.60 -4.00 6.55
CA SER A 55 -11.89 -4.36 5.93
C SER A 55 -12.49 -5.67 6.46
N LYS A 56 -11.66 -6.67 6.80
CA LYS A 56 -12.12 -7.97 7.32
C LYS A 56 -12.78 -7.84 8.72
N PRO A 57 -12.13 -7.29 9.77
CA PRO A 57 -12.76 -6.93 11.04
C PRO A 57 -14.00 -6.05 10.87
N ASP A 58 -13.94 -5.02 10.02
CA ASP A 58 -15.07 -4.13 9.79
C ASP A 58 -16.28 -4.89 9.21
N PHE A 59 -16.04 -5.85 8.32
CA PHE A 59 -17.10 -6.73 7.79
C PHE A 59 -17.76 -7.56 8.89
N PHE A 60 -16.98 -8.18 9.79
CA PHE A 60 -17.54 -8.95 10.91
C PHE A 60 -18.29 -8.06 11.91
N ASN A 61 -17.76 -6.87 12.22
CA ASN A 61 -18.43 -5.93 13.11
C ASN A 61 -19.80 -5.52 12.55
N LYS A 62 -19.90 -5.32 11.24
CA LYS A 62 -21.14 -4.88 10.59
C LYS A 62 -22.20 -5.97 10.44
N ILE A 63 -21.79 -7.24 10.37
CA ILE A 63 -22.72 -8.39 10.39
C ILE A 63 -23.24 -8.68 11.80
N ASN A 64 -22.39 -8.48 12.80
CA ASN A 64 -22.72 -8.75 14.20
C ASN A 64 -23.45 -7.60 14.89
N GLU A 65 -23.57 -6.44 14.25
CA GLU A 65 -24.42 -5.35 14.71
C GLU A 65 -25.90 -5.73 14.46
N PRO A 66 -26.70 -6.03 15.51
CA PRO A 66 -28.14 -6.12 15.33
C PRO A 66 -28.64 -4.76 14.86
N ASP A 67 -29.44 -4.73 13.80
CA ASP A 67 -30.11 -3.51 13.32
C ASP A 67 -31.12 -3.02 14.37
N LEU A 68 -30.62 -2.31 15.38
CA LEU A 68 -31.41 -1.71 16.46
C LEU A 68 -32.29 -0.56 15.96
N THR A 69 -32.17 -0.17 14.68
CA THR A 69 -33.02 0.86 14.07
C THR A 69 -34.38 0.32 13.60
N ARG A 70 -34.61 -1.00 13.73
CA ARG A 70 -35.88 -1.67 13.40
C ARG A 70 -36.65 -2.24 14.60
N LEU A 71 -36.33 -1.85 15.83
CA LEU A 71 -37.17 -2.21 16.96
C LEU A 71 -38.47 -1.37 16.90
N PRO A 72 -39.65 -2.00 16.71
CA PRO A 72 -40.90 -1.27 16.83
C PRO A 72 -41.03 -0.77 18.27
N LEU A 73 -41.29 0.53 18.42
CA LEU A 73 -41.71 1.14 19.67
C LEU A 73 -43.01 0.50 20.17
#